data_AF-A0A7Z7BCT8-F1
#
_entry.id   AF-A0A7Z7BCT8-F1
#
_cell.length_a   1.000
_cell.length_b   1.000
_cell.length_c   1.000
_cell.angle_alpha   90.00
_cell.angle_beta   90.00
_cell.angle_gamma   90.00
#
_symmetry.space_group_name_H-M   'P 1'
#
loop_
_entity.id
_entity.type
_entity.pdbx_description
1 polymer ?
#
loop_
_entity_poly.entity_id
_entity_poly.type
_entity_poly.pdbx_seq_one_letter_code
_entity_poly.pdbx_strand_id
1 'polypeptide(L)' 'LTRLLELSDNDLMDLLLARKEPEGDLADADVARVLEMLRNV' A
#
# COMPACT_ATOMS: atom_id res chain seq x y z
N LEU A 1 -6.04 4.29 -7.34
CA LEU A 1 -4.64 4.80 -7.33
C LEU A 1 -4.45 5.99 -6.38
N THR A 2 -5.32 7.00 -6.36
CA THR A 2 -5.16 8.18 -5.49
C THR A 2 -5.19 7.88 -3.99
N ARG A 3 -5.81 6.78 -3.55
CA ARG A 3 -5.91 6.41 -2.12
C ARG A 3 -4.57 6.09 -1.45
N LEU A 4 -3.59 5.58 -2.19
CA LEU A 4 -2.22 5.42 -1.67
C LEU A 4 -1.58 6.79 -1.40
N LEU A 5 -1.91 7.81 -2.20
CA LEU A 5 -1.44 9.18 -2.04
C LEU A 5 -2.22 9.97 -0.97
N GLU A 6 -3.35 9.43 -0.50
CA GLU A 6 -4.13 9.97 0.62
C GLU A 6 -3.63 9.44 1.98
N LEU A 7 -2.79 8.40 1.97
CA LEU A 7 -2.13 7.90 3.18
C LEU A 7 -1.02 8.85 3.61
N SER A 8 -0.78 8.91 4.92
CA SER A 8 0.43 9.54 5.44
C SER A 8 1.66 8.71 5.06
N ASP A 9 2.80 9.37 4.87
CA ASP A 9 4.07 8.72 4.50
C ASP A 9 4.43 7.55 5.43
N ASN A 10 4.09 7.66 6.72
CA ASN A 10 4.29 6.59 7.70
C ASN A 10 3.44 5.35 7.42
N ASP A 11 2.15 5.53 7.09
CA ASP A 11 1.25 4.40 6.76
C ASP A 11 1.70 3.74 5.45
N LEU A 12 2.12 4.54 4.47
CA LEU A 12 2.67 4.02 3.23
C LEU A 12 3.95 3.21 3.50
N MET A 13 4.85 3.75 4.33
CA MET A 13 6.09 3.06 4.71
C MET A 13 5.81 1.75 5.46
N ASP A 14 4.83 1.73 6.37
CA ASP A 14 4.45 0.51 7.09
C ASP A 14 3.82 -0.55 6.16
N LEU A 15 3.02 -0.12 5.17
CA LEU A 15 2.53 -1.02 4.11
C LEU A 15 3.68 -1.55 3.23
N LEU A 16 4.66 -0.72 2.87
CA LEU A 16 5.82 -1.15 2.08
C LEU A 16 6.74 -2.09 2.88
N LEU A 17 6.93 -1.85 4.17
CA LEU A 17 7.70 -2.71 5.06
C LEU A 17 6.94 -3.99 5.48
N ALA A 18 5.74 -4.22 4.94
CA ALA A 18 4.85 -5.32 5.33
C ALA A 18 4.57 -5.39 6.84
N ARG A 19 4.65 -4.24 7.53
CA ARG A 19 4.27 -4.11 8.96
C ARG A 19 2.76 -3.99 9.14
N LYS A 20 2.06 -3.60 8.09
CA LYS A 20 0.61 -3.44 8.02
C LYS A 20 0.10 -4.14 6.77
N GLU A 21 -1.02 -4.85 6.88
CA GLU A 21 -1.70 -5.42 5.73
C GLU A 21 -2.67 -4.38 5.11
N PRO A 22 -2.81 -4.34 3.78
CA PRO A 22 -3.80 -3.50 3.14
C PRO A 22 -5.20 -4.04 3.45
N GLU A 23 -5.99 -3.27 4.21
CA GLU A 23 -7.35 -3.66 4.63
C GLU A 23 -8.43 -2.81 3.94
N GLY A 24 -9.62 -3.40 3.80
CA GLY A 24 -10.81 -2.74 3.27
C GLY A 24 -10.59 -2.19 1.86
N ASP A 25 -10.65 -0.88 1.73
CA ASP A 25 -10.50 -0.14 0.48
C ASP A 25 -9.09 -0.22 -0.15
N LEU A 26 -8.08 -0.60 0.62
CA LEU A 26 -6.72 -0.84 0.14
C LEU A 26 -6.50 -2.31 -0.25
N ALA A 27 -7.42 -3.22 0.10
CA ALA A 27 -7.36 -4.64 -0.24
C ALA A 27 -7.81 -4.93 -1.69
N ASP A 28 -7.89 -3.90 -2.53
CA ASP A 28 -8.17 -4.05 -3.95
C ASP A 28 -6.99 -4.72 -4.65
N ALA A 29 -7.26 -5.61 -5.61
CA ALA A 29 -6.26 -6.31 -6.40
C ALA A 29 -5.30 -5.34 -7.12
N ASP A 30 -5.81 -4.18 -7.56
CA ASP A 30 -4.99 -3.15 -8.21
C ASP A 30 -4.03 -2.48 -7.21
N VAL A 31 -4.49 -2.24 -5.97
CA VAL A 31 -3.67 -1.64 -4.91
C VAL A 31 -2.63 -2.64 -4.42
N ALA A 32 -3.02 -3.90 -4.23
CA ALA A 32 -2.12 -4.98 -3.86
C ALA A 32 -1.00 -5.14 -4.90
N ARG A 33 -1.34 -5.10 -6.20
CA ARG A 33 -0.36 -5.15 -7.30
C ARG A 33 0.65 -4.01 -7.23
N VAL A 34 0.17 -2.77 -7.04
CA VAL A 34 1.05 -1.60 -6.95
C VAL A 34 1.94 -1.66 -5.70
N LEU A 35 1.40 -2.08 -4.56
CA LEU A 35 2.18 -2.29 -3.33
C LEU A 35 3.27 -3.35 -3.55
N GLU A 36 2.96 -4.47 -4.19
CA GLU A 36 3.94 -5.50 -4.55
C GLU A 36 5.04 -4.97 -5.47
N MET A 37 4.68 -4.16 -6.46
CA MET A 37 5.65 -3.53 -7.35
C MET A 37 6.60 -2.61 -6.59
N LEU A 38 6.09 -1.78 -5.67
CA LEU A 38 6.89 -0.87 -4.87
C LEU A 38 7.77 -1.57 -3.83
N ARG A 39 7.35 -2.75 -3.34
CA ARG A 39 8.12 -3.58 -2.40
C ARG A 39 9.33 -4.28 -3.04
N ASN A 40 9.26 -4.54 -4.35
CA ASN A 40 10.28 -5.28 -5.09
C ASN A 40 11.29 -4.39 -5.83
N VAL A 41 11.32 -3.08 -5.55
CA VAL A 41 12.29 -2.11 -6.12
C VAL A 41 13.44 -1.88 -5.14
#